data_AF-A0A1B5Z9U7-F1
#
_entry.id   AF-A0A1B5Z9U7-F1
#
_cell.length_a   1.000
_cell.length_b   1.000
_cell.length_c   1.000
_cell.angle_alpha   90.00
_cell.angle_beta   90.00
_cell.angle_gamma   90.00
#
_symmetry.space_group_name_H-M   'P 1'
#
loop_
_entity.id
_entity.type
_entity.pdbx_description
1 polymer ?
#
loop_
_entity_poly.entity_id
_entity_poly.type
_entity_poly.pdbx_seq_one_letter_code
_entity_poly.pdbx_strand_id
1 'polypeptide(L)'
;KSVAEYTSKFNELVRYVADGDDAPTEAWKIKKYRFGLRADIAHDVSMQQVASLGELIQKSYHAESSLEAMRKERFEVNQKRRDSGKYKEQLKPRGSPGKGKQNFSQRPQQACSECGSVHNG
;
A
#
# COMPACT_ATOMS: atom_id res chain seq x y z
N LYS A 1 9.43 2.16 12.92
CA LYS A 1 10.13 1.50 14.04
C LYS A 1 10.12 0.01 13.75
N SER A 2 11.31 -0.59 13.61
CA SER A 2 11.46 -2.03 13.38
C SER A 2 11.19 -2.83 14.65
N VAL A 3 10.99 -4.14 14.51
CA VAL A 3 10.87 -5.05 15.65
C VAL A 3 12.15 -5.02 16.50
N ALA A 4 13.32 -4.91 15.86
CA ALA A 4 14.60 -4.86 16.56
C ALA A 4 14.75 -3.63 17.46
N GLU A 5 14.43 -2.45 16.94
CA GLU A 5 14.49 -1.20 17.70
C GLU A 5 13.51 -1.23 18.87
N TYR A 6 12.30 -1.73 18.64
CA TYR A 6 11.27 -1.84 19.67
C TYR A 6 11.68 -2.84 20.76
N THR A 7 12.15 -4.02 20.37
CA THR A 7 12.62 -5.07 21.29
C THR A 7 13.75 -4.56 22.18
N SER A 8 14.71 -3.84 21.62
CA SER A 8 15.84 -3.29 22.36
C SER A 8 15.37 -2.31 23.44
N LYS A 9 14.49 -1.36 23.07
CA LYS A 9 13.90 -0.39 24.00
C LYS A 9 13.02 -1.06 25.06
N PHE A 10 12.25 -2.06 24.66
CA PHE A 10 11.40 -2.80 25.60
C PHE A 10 12.25 -3.52 26.66
N ASN A 11 13.32 -4.21 26.23
CA ASN A 11 14.22 -4.90 27.15
C ASN A 11 14.98 -3.94 28.07
N GLU A 12 15.32 -2.75 27.57
CA GLU A 12 15.88 -1.68 28.40
C GLU A 12 14.90 -1.26 29.50
N LEU A 13 13.65 -0.98 29.16
CA LEU A 13 12.62 -0.61 30.14
C LEU A 13 12.35 -1.74 31.14
N VAL A 14 12.27 -2.99 30.68
CA VAL A 14 12.06 -4.15 31.56
C VAL A 14 13.17 -4.30 32.58
N ARG A 15 14.43 -4.03 32.21
CA ARG A 15 15.56 -4.08 33.15
C ARG A 15 15.39 -3.08 34.29
N TYR A 16 15.05 -1.83 33.98
CA TYR A 16 14.82 -0.81 35.02
C TYR A 16 13.65 -1.13 35.97
N VAL A 17 12.63 -1.84 35.48
CA VAL A 17 11.49 -2.28 36.31
C VAL A 17 11.84 -3.51 37.15
N ALA A 18 12.76 -4.36 36.68
CA ALA A 18 13.18 -5.56 37.39
C ALA A 18 14.05 -5.28 38.63
N ASP A 19 14.61 -4.07 38.74
CA ASP A 19 15.42 -3.66 39.90
C ASP A 19 14.58 -3.24 41.13
N GLY A 20 13.24 -3.32 41.06
CA GLY A 20 12.32 -3.12 42.18
C GLY A 20 11.63 -4.42 42.65
N ASP A 21 10.91 -4.35 43.77
CA ASP A 21 10.20 -5.50 44.40
C ASP A 21 9.15 -6.16 43.47
N ASP A 22 8.75 -5.48 42.40
CA ASP A 22 7.65 -5.86 41.49
C ASP A 22 8.18 -6.28 40.10
N ALA A 23 9.05 -7.29 40.08
CA ALA A 23 9.66 -7.79 38.85
C ALA A 23 8.58 -8.29 37.85
N PRO A 24 8.62 -7.86 36.57
CA PRO A 24 7.54 -8.16 35.65
C PRO A 24 7.50 -9.63 35.25
N THR A 25 6.32 -10.25 35.41
CA THR A 25 6.05 -11.63 34.99
C THR A 25 6.09 -11.79 33.46
N GLU A 26 6.37 -12.99 32.96
CA GLU A 26 6.34 -13.26 31.51
C GLU A 26 4.98 -12.91 30.87
N ALA A 27 3.87 -13.22 31.53
CA ALA A 27 2.53 -12.87 31.05
C ALA A 27 2.35 -11.35 30.91
N TRP A 28 2.86 -10.58 31.88
CA TRP A 28 2.85 -9.12 31.80
C TRP A 28 3.73 -8.63 30.64
N LYS A 29 4.93 -9.19 30.47
CA LYS A 29 5.84 -8.81 29.38
C LYS A 29 5.22 -9.09 28.02
N ILE A 30 4.64 -10.26 27.83
CA ILE A 30 3.91 -10.65 26.61
C ILE A 30 2.78 -9.66 26.32
N LYS A 31 1.94 -9.37 27.32
CA LYS A 31 0.82 -8.43 27.17
C LYS A 31 1.29 -7.03 26.79
N LYS A 32 2.30 -6.50 27.49
CA LYS A 32 2.85 -5.17 27.24
C LYS A 32 3.57 -5.10 25.89
N TYR A 33 4.33 -6.13 25.55
CA TYR A 33 5.05 -6.20 24.29
C TYR A 33 4.07 -6.17 23.11
N ARG A 34 2.99 -6.99 23.14
CA ARG A 34 1.93 -7.00 22.12
C ARG A 34 1.29 -5.63 21.93
N PHE A 35 1.05 -4.90 23.02
CA PHE A 35 0.40 -3.59 22.96
C PHE A 35 1.27 -2.53 22.25
N GLY A 36 2.59 -2.58 22.42
CA GLY A 36 3.50 -1.63 21.76
C GLY A 36 3.97 -2.04 20.36
N LEU A 37 3.53 -3.19 19.85
CA LEU A 37 3.83 -3.61 18.48
C LEU A 37 3.13 -2.70 17.46
N ARG A 38 3.78 -2.55 16.30
CA ARG A 38 3.19 -1.88 15.13
C ARG A 38 1.93 -2.65 14.69
N ALA A 39 0.87 -1.93 14.28
CA ALA A 39 -0.45 -2.52 14.06
C ALA A 39 -0.48 -3.68 13.03
N ASP A 40 0.31 -3.58 11.95
CA ASP A 40 0.45 -4.62 10.93
C ASP A 40 1.04 -5.92 11.49
N ILE A 41 2.10 -5.81 12.30
CA ILE A 41 2.73 -6.95 12.96
C ILE A 41 1.84 -7.49 14.08
N ALA A 42 1.27 -6.60 14.91
CA ALA A 42 0.39 -6.95 16.01
C ALA A 42 -0.82 -7.76 15.52
N HIS A 43 -1.37 -7.38 14.37
CA HIS A 43 -2.45 -8.12 13.71
C HIS A 43 -2.00 -9.54 13.32
N ASP A 44 -0.86 -9.68 12.66
CA ASP A 44 -0.33 -10.98 12.21
C ASP A 44 -0.06 -11.96 13.36
N VAL A 45 0.44 -11.46 14.50
CA VAL A 45 0.72 -12.29 15.68
C VAL A 45 -0.46 -12.42 16.65
N SER A 46 -1.56 -11.71 16.42
CA SER A 46 -2.69 -11.61 17.37
C SER A 46 -3.31 -12.96 17.71
N MET A 47 -3.54 -13.80 16.71
CA MET A 47 -4.18 -15.12 16.82
C MET A 47 -3.21 -16.23 17.24
N GLN A 48 -1.91 -15.94 17.32
CA GLN A 48 -0.90 -16.94 17.63
C GLN A 48 -0.78 -17.12 19.14
N GLN A 49 -0.85 -18.38 19.60
CA GLN A 49 -0.47 -18.71 20.97
C GLN A 49 1.03 -18.50 21.15
N VAL A 50 1.41 -17.95 22.31
CA VAL A 50 2.80 -17.71 22.71
C VAL A 50 2.96 -18.04 24.19
N ALA A 51 3.97 -18.83 24.51
CA ALA A 51 4.28 -19.26 25.87
C ALA A 51 5.32 -18.35 26.55
N SER A 52 6.09 -17.59 25.78
CA SER A 52 7.15 -16.73 26.30
C SER A 52 7.29 -15.42 25.51
N LEU A 53 7.93 -14.42 26.12
CA LEU A 53 8.29 -13.18 25.43
C LEU A 53 9.23 -13.46 24.24
N GLY A 54 10.20 -14.36 24.40
CA GLY A 54 11.16 -14.71 23.34
C GLY A 54 10.47 -15.28 22.10
N GLU A 55 9.47 -16.15 22.28
CA GLU A 55 8.68 -16.69 21.18
C GLU A 55 7.90 -15.59 20.45
N LEU A 56 7.28 -14.67 21.19
CA LEU A 56 6.56 -13.54 20.62
C LEU A 56 7.49 -12.60 19.83
N ILE A 57 8.70 -12.34 20.33
CA ILE A 57 9.71 -11.55 19.63
C ILE A 57 10.08 -12.23 18.30
N GLN A 58 10.39 -13.53 18.31
CA GLN A 58 10.73 -14.28 17.10
C GLN A 58 9.60 -14.26 16.06
N LYS A 59 8.35 -14.50 16.49
CA LYS A 59 7.18 -14.41 15.62
C LYS A 59 7.00 -13.00 15.03
N SER A 60 7.27 -11.96 15.83
CA SER A 60 7.22 -10.57 15.37
C SER A 60 8.25 -10.29 14.27
N TYR A 61 9.47 -10.82 14.40
CA TYR A 61 10.49 -10.71 13.35
C TYR A 61 10.08 -11.40 12.06
N HIS A 62 9.52 -12.60 12.15
CA HIS A 62 9.01 -13.33 10.99
C HIS A 62 7.90 -12.54 10.28
N ALA A 63 6.96 -11.99 11.04
CA ALA A 63 5.88 -11.14 10.53
C ALA A 63 6.44 -9.89 9.83
N GLU A 64 7.41 -9.21 10.44
CA GLU A 64 8.07 -8.04 9.82
C GLU A 64 8.75 -8.41 8.50
N SER A 65 9.53 -9.49 8.48
CA SER A 65 10.20 -9.95 7.25
C SER A 65 9.20 -10.30 6.15
N SER A 66 8.08 -10.95 6.50
CA SER A 66 7.04 -11.33 5.55
C SER A 66 6.32 -10.10 4.97
N LEU A 67 6.01 -9.11 5.81
CA LEU A 67 5.40 -7.85 5.40
C LEU A 67 6.34 -7.04 4.50
N GLU A 68 7.63 -6.97 4.82
CA GLU A 68 8.63 -6.28 3.99
C GLU A 68 8.82 -6.96 2.62
N ALA A 69 8.82 -8.30 2.56
CA ALA A 69 8.86 -9.03 1.30
C ALA A 69 7.66 -8.69 0.40
N MET A 70 6.45 -8.68 0.96
CA MET A 70 5.24 -8.30 0.22
C MET A 70 5.26 -6.84 -0.25
N ARG A 71 5.78 -5.92 0.58
CA ARG A 71 5.94 -4.50 0.19
C ARG A 71 6.90 -4.35 -0.98
N LYS A 72 8.04 -5.04 -0.91
CA LYS A 72 9.05 -5.04 -1.98
C LYS A 72 8.49 -5.60 -3.29
N GLU A 73 7.81 -6.74 -3.24
CA GLU A 73 7.17 -7.36 -4.41
C GLU A 73 6.17 -6.40 -5.07
N ARG A 74 5.27 -5.80 -4.27
CA ARG A 74 4.28 -4.84 -4.78
C ARG A 74 4.95 -3.63 -5.44
N PHE A 75 6.04 -3.14 -4.88
CA PHE A 75 6.79 -2.02 -5.45
C PHE A 75 7.43 -2.40 -6.80
N GLU A 76 8.08 -3.57 -6.88
CA GLU A 76 8.69 -4.07 -8.11
C GLU A 76 7.65 -4.29 -9.22
N VAL A 77 6.49 -4.87 -8.88
CA VAL A 77 5.37 -5.06 -9.83
C VAL A 77 4.86 -3.71 -10.34
N ASN A 78 4.66 -2.74 -9.44
CA ASN A 78 4.21 -1.40 -9.82
C ASN A 78 5.25 -0.66 -10.69
N GLN A 79 6.54 -0.83 -10.42
CA GLN A 79 7.61 -0.25 -11.22
C GLN A 79 7.66 -0.86 -12.63
N LYS A 80 7.58 -2.19 -12.75
CA LYS A 80 7.49 -2.89 -14.04
C LYS A 80 6.27 -2.45 -14.86
N ARG A 81 5.12 -2.22 -14.20
CA ARG A 81 3.91 -1.67 -14.86
C ARG A 81 4.10 -0.25 -15.39
N ARG A 82 4.83 0.62 -14.67
CA ARG A 82 5.15 1.97 -15.14
C ARG A 82 6.14 1.95 -16.31
N ASP A 83 7.14 1.09 -16.26
CA ASP A 83 8.14 0.96 -17.32
C ASP A 83 7.54 0.38 -18.62
N SER A 84 6.72 -0.66 -18.50
CA SER A 84 5.96 -1.23 -19.63
C SER A 84 4.86 -0.31 -20.19
N GLY A 85 4.51 0.79 -19.51
CA GLY A 85 3.61 1.81 -20.06
C GLY A 85 4.22 2.56 -21.25
N LYS A 86 5.55 2.68 -21.31
CA LYS A 86 6.24 3.49 -22.35
C LYS A 86 6.20 2.87 -23.75
N TYR A 87 6.11 1.53 -23.86
CA TYR A 87 6.06 0.87 -25.17
C TYR A 87 4.67 0.92 -25.82
N LYS A 88 3.61 1.14 -25.04
CA LYS A 88 2.23 1.21 -25.58
C LYS A 88 1.89 2.53 -26.26
N GLU A 89 2.69 3.58 -26.05
CA GLU A 89 2.45 4.88 -26.71
C GLU A 89 2.76 4.86 -28.21
N GLN A 90 3.62 3.93 -28.68
CA GLN A 90 3.87 3.71 -30.11
C GLN A 90 2.91 2.72 -30.78
N LEU A 91 2.05 2.03 -30.02
CA LEU A 91 1.05 1.10 -30.53
C LEU A 91 -0.37 1.72 -30.52
N LYS A 92 -0.48 3.03 -30.74
CA LYS A 92 -1.74 3.56 -31.29
C LYS A 92 -1.94 2.87 -32.64
N PRO A 93 -3.03 2.12 -32.87
CA PRO A 93 -3.34 1.66 -34.21
C PRO A 93 -3.38 2.90 -35.09
N ARG A 94 -2.45 3.00 -36.05
CA ARG A 94 -2.51 4.02 -37.09
C ARG A 94 -3.84 3.78 -37.78
N GLY A 95 -4.83 4.60 -37.45
CA GLY A 95 -6.17 4.48 -37.98
C GLY A 95 -6.07 4.49 -39.50
N SER A 96 -6.41 3.37 -40.11
CA SER A 96 -6.69 3.31 -41.53
C SER A 96 -8.20 3.52 -41.69
N PRO A 97 -8.62 4.67 -42.24
CA PRO A 97 -9.75 4.72 -43.14
C PRO A 97 -9.18 5.08 -44.52
N GLY A 98 -9.30 4.23 -45.53
CA GLY A 98 -10.60 3.80 -46.03
C GLY A 98 -11.09 4.87 -47.01
N LYS A 99 -10.83 4.62 -48.30
CA LYS A 99 -11.53 5.11 -49.49
C LYS A 99 -12.28 6.46 -49.42
N GLY A 100 -11.84 7.39 -50.26
CA GLY A 100 -12.77 8.17 -51.09
C GLY A 100 -13.12 9.57 -50.57
N LYS A 101 -12.64 10.57 -51.31
CA LYS A 101 -13.15 11.95 -51.34
C LYS A 101 -14.69 11.96 -51.33
N GLN A 102 -15.28 12.67 -50.37
CA GLN A 102 -16.60 13.29 -50.54
C GLN A 102 -16.52 14.70 -50.00
N ASN A 103 -16.46 15.66 -50.92
CA ASN A 103 -16.58 17.09 -50.60
C ASN A 103 -18.03 17.34 -50.18
N PHE A 104 -18.27 17.71 -48.92
CA PHE A 104 -19.49 18.42 -48.55
C PHE A 104 -19.12 19.80 -48.02
N SER A 105 -19.51 20.80 -48.80
CA SER A 105 -19.39 22.22 -48.53
C SER A 105 -19.97 22.55 -47.16
N GLN A 106 -19.19 23.22 -46.29
CA GLN A 106 -19.72 23.78 -45.05
C GLN A 106 -20.64 24.95 -45.39
N ARG A 107 -21.93 24.67 -45.58
CA ARG A 107 -22.97 25.71 -45.53
C ARG A 107 -23.01 26.22 -44.08
N PRO A 108 -22.84 27.53 -43.82
CA PRO A 108 -22.99 28.05 -42.47
C PRO A 108 -24.41 27.79 -41.98
N GLN A 109 -24.57 27.10 -40.86
CA GLN A 109 -25.88 26.94 -40.23
C GLN A 109 -26.35 28.34 -39.79
N GLN A 110 -27.44 28.85 -40.38
CA GLN A 110 -28.00 30.15 -39.99
C GLN A 110 -28.69 30.02 -38.63
N ALA A 111 -28.33 30.90 -37.69
CA ALA A 111 -29.01 31.02 -36.41
C ALA A 111 -30.40 31.64 -36.58
N CYS A 112 -31.36 31.23 -35.75
CA CYS A 112 -32.73 31.74 -35.80
C CYS A 112 -32.76 33.24 -35.45
N SER A 113 -33.45 34.06 -36.26
CA SER A 113 -33.51 35.52 -36.08
C SER A 113 -34.32 35.97 -34.86
N GLU A 114 -35.10 35.10 -34.22
CA GLU A 114 -35.88 35.44 -33.01
C GLU A 114 -35.14 35.14 -31.70
N CYS A 115 -34.27 34.12 -31.66
CA CYS A 115 -33.58 33.71 -30.42
C CYS A 115 -32.05 33.66 -30.52
N GLY A 116 -31.47 33.83 -31.71
CA GLY A 116 -30.03 33.91 -31.94
C GLY A 116 -29.26 32.58 -31.79
N SER A 117 -29.94 31.45 -31.57
CA SER A 117 -29.30 30.13 -31.46
C SER A 117 -29.47 29.28 -32.72
N VAL A 118 -28.52 28.35 -32.94
CA VAL A 118 -28.59 27.38 -34.03
C VAL A 118 -29.29 26.12 -33.52
N HIS A 119 -30.42 25.79 -34.14
CA HIS A 119 -31.18 24.57 -33.84
C HIS A 119 -30.96 23.54 -34.95
N ASN A 120 -30.85 22.27 -34.58
CA ASN A 120 -30.89 21.17 -35.53
C ASN A 120 -32.17 20.36 -35.26
N GLY A 121 -33.12 20.43 -36.20
CA GLY A 121 -34.42 19.76 -36.13
C GLY A 121 -35.49 20.57 -36.82
#